data_AF-A0A3P7IK39-F1
#
_entry.id   AF-A0A3P7IK39-F1
#
_cell.length_a   1.000
_cell.length_b   1.000
_cell.length_c   1.000
_cell.angle_alpha   90.00
_cell.angle_beta   90.00
_cell.angle_gamma   90.00
#
_symmetry.space_group_name_H-M   'P 1'
#
loop_
_entity.id
_entity.type
_entity.pdbx_description
1 polymer ?
#
loop_
_entity_poly.entity_id
_entity_poly.type
_entity_poly.pdbx_seq_one_letter_code
_entity_poly.pdbx_strand_id
1 'polypeptide(L)'
;MSRYESNENIVDEEESKDKEFINVPEPLALHPLKQKWTYWYLNDDRQASWEDRLKPVCTFATVEEFWALYNNIRPPSGLNCLCDYNVFKAGIQPMWEVPENLKGGRWLITVSVFSPILFTFVSIQ
;
A
#
# COMPACT_ATOMS: atom_id res chain seq x y z
N MET A 1 0.48 6.22 -82.22
CA MET A 1 1.82 5.62 -82.04
C MET A 1 1.93 5.25 -80.57
N SER A 2 1.61 3.98 -80.27
CA SER A 2 2.48 2.97 -79.60
C SER A 2 2.63 3.22 -78.09
N ARG A 3 1.89 2.57 -77.19
CA ARG A 3 1.82 1.14 -76.80
C ARG A 3 3.09 0.64 -76.09
N TYR A 4 2.86 -0.11 -75.01
CA TYR A 4 3.74 -1.00 -74.20
C TYR A 4 4.42 -0.38 -72.95
N GLU A 5 4.38 -0.96 -71.74
CA GLU A 5 3.60 -2.03 -71.10
C GLU A 5 3.99 -2.17 -69.59
N SER A 6 3.07 -2.70 -68.78
CA SER A 6 3.19 -3.52 -67.53
C SER A 6 4.02 -3.10 -66.28
N ASN A 7 3.26 -3.00 -65.17
CA ASN A 7 3.41 -3.65 -63.85
C ASN A 7 4.75 -4.30 -63.47
N GLU A 8 5.25 -3.90 -62.29
CA GLU A 8 5.74 -4.86 -61.29
C GLU A 8 5.04 -4.61 -59.95
N ASN A 9 4.50 -5.70 -59.42
CA ASN A 9 3.93 -5.83 -58.09
C ASN A 9 5.04 -5.74 -57.05
N ILE A 10 4.83 -4.96 -56.00
CA ILE A 10 5.43 -5.26 -54.69
C ILE A 10 4.27 -5.40 -53.72
N VAL A 11 3.98 -6.66 -53.43
CA VAL A 11 3.14 -7.10 -52.33
C VAL A 11 4.01 -6.99 -51.09
N ASP A 12 3.70 -6.05 -50.20
CA ASP A 12 4.13 -6.14 -48.81
C ASP A 12 2.92 -6.58 -48.00
N GLU A 13 2.79 -7.91 -47.95
CA GLU A 13 2.03 -8.65 -46.96
C GLU A 13 2.63 -8.45 -45.56
N GLU A 14 1.75 -8.51 -44.57
CA GLU A 14 2.01 -8.70 -43.13
C GLU A 14 2.61 -7.48 -42.39
N GLU A 15 2.08 -7.06 -41.25
CA GLU A 15 1.69 -7.91 -40.13
C GLU A 15 0.60 -7.20 -39.33
N SER A 16 -0.60 -7.78 -39.30
CA SER A 16 -1.58 -7.48 -38.28
C SER A 16 -0.96 -7.88 -36.95
N LYS A 17 -0.33 -6.92 -36.27
CA LYS A 17 0.00 -7.08 -34.86
C LYS A 17 -1.30 -7.28 -34.12
N ASP A 18 -1.62 -8.54 -33.89
CA ASP A 18 -2.53 -9.00 -32.87
C ASP A 18 -2.13 -8.25 -31.60
N LYS A 19 -2.86 -7.18 -31.32
CA LYS A 19 -2.88 -6.59 -30.00
C LYS A 19 -3.50 -7.69 -29.16
N GLU A 20 -2.66 -8.50 -28.53
CA GLU A 20 -3.06 -9.25 -27.35
C GLU A 20 -3.68 -8.21 -26.43
N PHE A 21 -5.01 -8.13 -26.46
CA PHE A 21 -5.76 -7.47 -25.43
C PHE A 21 -5.40 -8.26 -24.19
N ILE A 22 -4.53 -7.70 -23.36
CA ILE A 22 -4.38 -8.16 -21.98
C ILE A 22 -5.81 -8.22 -21.47
N ASN A 23 -6.29 -9.44 -21.27
CA ASN A 23 -7.61 -9.68 -20.76
C ASN A 23 -7.54 -9.21 -19.31
N VAL A 24 -7.75 -7.90 -19.11
CA VAL A 24 -7.77 -7.28 -17.79
C VAL A 24 -8.90 -8.01 -17.10
N PRO A 25 -8.61 -8.82 -16.06
CA PRO A 25 -9.66 -9.50 -15.33
C PRO A 25 -10.69 -8.47 -14.89
N GLU A 26 -11.96 -8.87 -14.87
CA GLU A 26 -13.11 -8.14 -14.32
C GLU A 26 -12.68 -7.07 -13.29
N PRO A 27 -13.27 -5.85 -13.34
CA PRO A 27 -12.81 -4.70 -12.56
C PRO A 27 -12.48 -5.16 -11.15
N LEU A 28 -11.19 -5.15 -10.82
CA LEU A 28 -10.63 -5.72 -9.58
C LEU A 28 -11.58 -5.38 -8.44
N ALA A 29 -12.35 -6.38 -8.00
CA ALA A 29 -13.35 -6.17 -6.97
C ALA A 29 -12.59 -5.82 -5.69
N LEU A 30 -12.41 -4.52 -5.44
CA LEU A 30 -11.73 -4.03 -4.25
C LEU A 30 -12.53 -4.47 -3.03
N HIS A 31 -11.83 -4.85 -1.97
CA HIS A 31 -12.46 -5.26 -0.72
C HIS A 31 -12.56 -4.03 0.19
N PRO A 32 -13.74 -3.39 0.33
CA PRO A 32 -13.88 -2.21 1.15
C PRO A 32 -13.74 -2.54 2.64
N LEU A 33 -13.00 -1.72 3.35
CA LEU A 33 -12.96 -1.75 4.81
C LEU A 33 -14.21 -1.07 5.37
N LYS A 34 -14.65 -1.51 6.57
CA LYS A 34 -15.78 -0.87 7.27
C LYS A 34 -15.55 0.60 7.57
N GLN A 35 -14.29 1.00 7.74
CA GLN A 35 -13.88 2.36 8.05
C GLN A 35 -12.61 2.70 7.26
N LYS A 36 -12.41 3.99 7.01
CA LYS A 36 -11.16 4.51 6.46
C LYS A 36 -10.13 4.63 7.58
N TRP A 37 -8.87 4.38 7.24
CA TRP A 37 -7.76 4.42 8.18
C TRP A 37 -6.64 5.28 7.61
N THR A 38 -5.98 6.03 8.48
CA THR A 38 -4.79 6.81 8.16
C THR A 38 -3.60 6.16 8.83
N TYR A 39 -2.59 5.90 8.02
CA TYR A 39 -1.26 5.47 8.45
C TYR A 39 -0.42 6.69 8.77
N TRP A 40 0.23 6.70 9.92
CA TRP A 40 1.07 7.78 10.42
C TRP A 40 2.47 7.25 10.71
N TYR A 41 3.46 8.11 10.48
CA TYR A 41 4.86 7.83 10.76
C TYR A 41 5.41 8.91 11.68
N LEU A 42 6.02 8.48 12.79
CA LEU A 42 6.82 9.32 13.65
C LEU A 42 8.28 9.21 13.19
N ASN A 43 8.81 10.27 12.59
CA ASN A 43 10.19 10.29 12.09
C ASN A 43 11.22 10.36 13.24
N ASP A 44 12.51 10.18 12.95
CA ASP A 44 13.60 10.19 13.93
C ASP A 44 14.24 11.57 14.20
N ASP A 45 13.63 12.66 13.73
CA ASP A 45 14.19 14.01 13.93
C ASP A 45 14.10 14.43 15.40
N ARG A 46 15.23 14.34 16.11
CA ARG A 46 15.31 14.63 17.55
C ARG A 46 15.25 16.12 17.90
N GLN A 47 15.40 17.00 16.90
CA GLN A 47 15.38 18.44 17.14
C GLN A 47 13.95 18.99 17.12
N ALA A 48 13.05 18.31 16.42
CA ALA A 48 11.64 18.65 16.34
C ALA A 48 10.83 18.17 17.55
N SER A 49 9.73 18.85 17.83
CA SER A 49 8.74 18.40 18.82
C SER A 49 8.12 17.07 18.37
N TRP A 50 7.59 16.28 19.31
CA TRP A 50 6.93 15.01 18.98
C TRP A 50 5.76 15.20 17.98
N GLU A 51 4.99 16.26 18.17
CA GLU A 51 3.85 16.63 17.31
C GLU A 51 4.31 16.94 15.88
N ASP A 52 5.43 17.66 15.74
CA ASP A 52 5.99 18.01 14.44
C ASP A 52 6.58 16.80 13.71
N ARG A 53 7.07 15.80 14.45
CA ARG A 53 7.63 14.56 13.87
C ARG A 53 6.56 13.60 13.36
N LEU A 54 5.34 13.70 13.89
CA LEU A 54 4.23 12.82 13.56
C LEU A 54 3.55 13.27 12.27
N LYS A 55 3.70 12.49 11.19
CA LYS A 55 3.17 12.84 9.87
C LYS A 55 2.18 11.79 9.35
N PRO A 56 1.03 12.20 8.78
CA PRO A 56 0.16 11.29 8.05
C PRO A 56 0.86 10.90 6.74
N VAL A 57 0.89 9.60 6.44
CA VAL A 57 1.53 9.05 5.25
C VAL A 57 0.50 8.80 4.16
N CYS A 58 -0.54 8.03 4.48
CA CYS A 58 -1.56 7.62 3.51
C CYS A 58 -2.87 7.32 4.25
N THR A 59 -4.00 7.62 3.60
CA THR A 59 -5.33 7.18 4.05
C THR A 59 -5.88 6.16 3.07
N PHE A 60 -6.28 4.99 3.58
CA PHE A 60 -6.80 3.88 2.78
C PHE A 60 -8.21 3.48 3.25
N ALA A 61 -9.00 3.00 2.30
CA ALA A 61 -10.39 2.58 2.49
C ALA A 61 -10.64 1.13 2.06
N THR A 62 -9.67 0.49 1.40
CA THR A 62 -9.75 -0.88 0.90
C THR A 62 -8.57 -1.73 1.38
N VAL A 63 -8.72 -3.05 1.31
CA VAL A 63 -7.66 -4.01 1.66
C VAL A 63 -6.48 -3.89 0.69
N GLU A 64 -6.76 -3.64 -0.59
CA GLU A 64 -5.75 -3.51 -1.64
C GLU A 64 -4.90 -2.25 -1.44
N GLU A 65 -5.50 -1.11 -1.09
CA GLU A 65 -4.77 0.11 -0.77
C GLU A 65 -3.85 -0.08 0.45
N PHE A 66 -4.32 -0.84 1.47
CA PHE A 66 -3.48 -1.18 2.62
C PHE A 66 -2.25 -2.00 2.19
N TRP A 67 -2.44 -3.05 1.39
CA TRP A 67 -1.32 -3.89 0.94
C TRP A 67 -0.38 -3.14 0.00
N ALA A 68 -0.91 -2.28 -0.86
CA ALA A 68 -0.11 -1.40 -1.69
C ALA A 68 0.79 -0.50 -0.82
N LEU A 69 0.25 0.09 0.24
CA LEU A 69 1.06 0.87 1.20
C LEU A 69 2.09 -0.02 1.91
N TYR A 70 1.65 -1.12 2.51
CA TYR A 70 2.49 -1.99 3.33
C TYR A 70 3.70 -2.54 2.56
N ASN A 71 3.51 -2.90 1.30
CA ASN A 71 4.58 -3.44 0.44
C ASN A 71 5.57 -2.38 -0.04
N ASN A 72 5.25 -1.08 0.08
CA ASN A 72 6.09 0.03 -0.37
C ASN A 72 6.77 0.80 0.79
N ILE A 73 6.53 0.40 2.04
CA ILE A 73 7.17 1.00 3.21
C ILE A 73 8.17 0.02 3.85
N ARG A 74 9.07 0.55 4.69
CA ARG A 74 9.99 -0.30 5.46
C ARG A 74 9.20 -1.16 6.45
N PRO A 75 9.52 -2.46 6.59
CA PRO A 75 8.89 -3.30 7.59
C PRO A 75 9.19 -2.78 9.00
N PRO A 76 8.30 -2.99 9.98
CA PRO A 76 8.50 -2.52 11.35
C PRO A 76 9.83 -2.98 11.99
N SER A 77 10.33 -4.17 11.63
CA SER A 77 11.62 -4.69 12.10
C SER A 77 12.84 -3.92 11.57
N GLY A 78 12.68 -3.16 10.49
CA GLY A 78 13.73 -2.34 9.86
C GLY A 78 13.60 -0.85 10.15
N LEU A 79 12.79 -0.46 11.13
CA LEU A 79 12.68 0.92 11.57
C LEU A 79 13.91 1.36 12.35
N ASN A 80 14.28 2.64 12.19
CA ASN A 80 15.30 3.26 13.04
C ASN A 80 14.80 3.34 14.48
N CYS A 81 15.73 3.39 15.43
CA CYS A 81 15.38 3.67 16.83
C CYS A 81 14.62 4.99 16.93
N LEU A 82 13.56 5.01 17.76
CA LEU A 82 12.69 6.16 18.01
C LEU A 82 11.74 6.53 16.86
N CYS A 83 11.62 5.68 15.84
CA CYS A 83 10.55 5.76 14.85
C CYS A 83 9.38 4.86 15.24
N ASP A 84 8.16 5.36 15.02
CA ASP A 84 6.94 4.61 15.27
C ASP A 84 6.01 4.66 14.07
N TYR A 85 5.28 3.56 13.86
CA TYR A 85 4.14 3.52 12.96
C TYR A 85 2.85 3.50 13.76
N ASN A 86 1.87 4.30 13.34
CA ASN A 86 0.57 4.37 13.98
C ASN A 86 -0.54 4.24 12.93
N VAL A 87 -1.59 3.48 13.21
CA VAL A 87 -2.75 3.32 12.31
C VAL A 87 -4.00 3.69 13.08
N PHE A 88 -4.66 4.76 12.64
CA PHE A 88 -5.83 5.32 13.30
C PHE A 88 -6.97 5.50 12.29
N LYS A 89 -8.22 5.57 12.78
CA LYS A 89 -9.35 5.86 11.90
C LYS A 89 -9.14 7.23 11.25
N ALA A 90 -9.54 7.37 9.99
CA ALA A 90 -9.41 8.63 9.27
C ALA A 90 -10.09 9.77 10.05
N GLY A 91 -9.36 10.88 10.24
CA GLY A 91 -9.81 12.03 11.03
C GLY A 91 -9.47 11.98 12.52
N ILE A 92 -8.97 10.84 13.04
CA ILE A 92 -8.49 10.74 14.43
C ILE A 92 -6.97 10.78 14.44
N GLN A 93 -6.40 11.76 15.15
CA GLN A 93 -4.95 11.86 15.30
C GLN A 93 -4.46 10.87 16.38
N PRO A 94 -3.25 10.30 16.22
CA PRO A 94 -2.67 9.35 17.18
C PRO A 94 -2.08 10.07 18.39
N MET A 95 -2.86 10.93 19.01
CA MET A 95 -2.47 11.82 20.12
C MET A 95 -3.39 11.55 21.32
N TRP A 96 -2.93 11.72 22.56
CA TRP A 96 -3.78 11.46 23.73
C TRP A 96 -4.67 12.67 24.05
N GLU A 97 -4.30 13.85 23.56
CA GLU A 97 -4.95 15.13 23.78
C GLU A 97 -6.25 15.28 22.98
N VAL A 98 -6.47 14.46 21.94
CA VAL A 98 -7.69 14.58 21.12
C VAL A 98 -8.92 14.00 21.84
N PRO A 99 -10.11 14.62 21.69
CA PRO A 99 -11.32 14.21 22.39
C PRO A 99 -11.67 12.73 22.27
N GLU A 100 -11.38 12.13 21.12
CA GLU A 100 -11.65 10.73 20.81
C GLU A 100 -10.81 9.76 21.64
N ASN A 101 -9.63 10.20 22.10
CA ASN A 101 -8.66 9.36 22.82
C ASN A 101 -8.61 9.66 24.33
N LEU A 102 -9.14 10.81 24.79
CA LEU A 102 -9.05 11.28 26.18
C LEU A 102 -9.53 10.26 27.24
N LYS A 103 -10.57 9.47 26.91
CA LYS A 103 -11.16 8.47 27.82
C LYS A 103 -10.82 7.03 27.44
N GLY A 104 -9.81 6.87 26.58
CA GLY A 104 -9.38 5.58 26.07
C GLY A 104 -8.33 4.90 26.96
N GLY A 105 -7.68 3.92 26.36
CA GLY A 105 -6.53 3.21 26.89
C GLY A 105 -5.87 2.43 25.77
N ARG A 106 -4.71 1.82 26.04
CA ARG A 106 -4.05 0.95 25.07
C ARG A 106 -3.68 -0.38 25.71
N TRP A 107 -3.85 -1.44 24.94
CA TRP A 107 -3.23 -2.72 25.24
C TRP A 107 -1.80 -2.70 24.73
N LEU A 108 -0.83 -3.04 25.59
CA LEU A 108 0.58 -3.07 25.24
C LEU A 108 1.04 -4.52 25.08
N ILE A 109 1.58 -4.84 23.90
CA ILE A 109 2.21 -6.12 23.62
C ILE A 109 3.70 -5.87 23.40
N THR A 110 4.54 -6.44 24.26
CA THR A 110 6.00 -6.35 24.13
C THR A 110 6.51 -7.60 23.43
N VAL A 111 7.13 -7.42 22.26
CA VAL A 111 7.73 -8.52 21.48
C VAL A 111 9.21 -8.62 21.81
N SER A 112 9.69 -9.80 22.19
CA SER A 112 11.12 -10.03 22.42
C SER A 112 11.85 -10.31 21.10
N VAL A 113 13.00 -9.69 20.92
CA VAL A 113 13.86 -9.84 19.71
C VAL A 113 14.44 -11.24 19.51
N PHE A 114 14.30 -12.13 20.49
CA PHE A 114 14.84 -13.51 20.47
C PHE A 114 13.78 -14.60 20.29
N SER A 115 12.55 -14.26 19.92
CA SER A 115 11.55 -15.27 19.58
C SER A 115 11.58 -15.54 18.06
N PRO A 116 11.98 -16.74 17.60
CA PRO A 116 11.61 -17.15 16.25
C PRO A 116 10.08 -17.26 16.26
N ILE A 117 9.40 -16.33 15.58
CA ILE A 117 7.97 -16.38 15.38
C ILE A 117 7.72 -17.57 14.44
N LEU A 118 7.70 -18.77 15.00
CA LEU A 118 7.02 -19.89 14.40
C LEU A 118 5.54 -19.57 14.59
N PHE A 119 4.89 -19.16 13.51
CA PHE A 119 3.43 -19.19 13.40
C PHE A 119 2.98 -20.65 13.50
N THR A 120 2.98 -21.21 14.70
CA THR A 120 2.31 -22.48 14.95
C THR A 120 0.82 -22.16 15.02
N PHE A 121 0.09 -22.51 13.96
CA PHE A 121 -1.36 -22.57 13.97
C PHE A 121 -1.80 -23.35 15.22
N VAL A 122 -2.39 -22.69 16.20
CA VAL A 122 -3.27 -23.37 17.15
C VAL A 122 -4.60 -23.53 16.43
N SER A 123 -4.78 -24.69 15.81
CA SER A 123 -6.09 -25.19 15.40
C SER A 123 -6.94 -25.33 16.65
N ILE A 124 -7.97 -24.50 16.79
CA ILE A 124 -9.04 -24.72 17.76
C ILE A 124 -10.03 -25.66 17.07
N GLN A 125 -10.12 -26.90 17.58
CA GLN A 125 -11.37 -27.67 17.50
C GLN A 125 -12.34 -27.13 18.54
#